data_AF-A0A3M1FX61-F1
#
_entry.id   AF-A0A3M1FX61-F1
#
_cell.length_a   1.000
_cell.length_b   1.000
_cell.length_c   1.000
_cell.angle_alpha   90.00
_cell.angle_beta   90.00
_cell.angle_gamma   90.00
#
_symmetry.space_group_name_H-M   'P 1'
#
loop_
_entity.id
_entity.type
_entity.pdbx_description
1 polymer ?
#
loop_
_entity_poly.entity_id
_entity_poly.type
_entity_poly.pdbx_seq_one_letter_code
_entity_poly.pdbx_strand_id
1 'polypeptide(L)'
;MQPDLADLKRVIQQYEAKRVSLDELKATILATAERVTEYHRRTLRKLLLEVEGRLDMIQFTTDSHRVYDTTLPVLDVLKEALEESEKDSA
;
A
#
# COMPACT_ATOMS: atom_id res chain seq x y z
N MET A 1 -17.31 0.42 6.43
CA MET A 1 -15.84 0.48 6.37
C MET A 1 -15.29 -0.81 6.96
N GLN A 2 -14.62 -1.62 6.15
CA GLN A 2 -13.85 -2.75 6.68
C GLN A 2 -12.60 -2.18 7.37
N PRO A 3 -12.33 -2.55 8.63
CA PRO A 3 -11.26 -1.95 9.44
C PRO A 3 -9.88 -2.04 8.78
N ASP A 4 -9.62 -3.10 8.00
CA ASP A 4 -8.30 -3.35 7.41
C ASP A 4 -7.88 -2.36 6.31
N LEU A 5 -8.80 -1.94 5.44
CA LEU A 5 -8.50 -0.95 4.40
C LEU A 5 -8.36 0.46 4.99
N ALA A 6 -9.12 0.77 6.04
CA ALA A 6 -9.01 2.02 6.76
C ALA A 6 -7.66 2.14 7.48
N ASP A 7 -7.19 1.04 8.08
CA ASP A 7 -5.87 0.99 8.71
C ASP A 7 -4.74 1.14 7.69
N LEU A 8 -4.82 0.48 6.53
CA LEU A 8 -3.85 0.68 5.44
C LEU A 8 -3.78 2.14 4.98
N LYS A 9 -4.93 2.78 4.77
CA LYS A 9 -4.99 4.21 4.41
C LYS A 9 -4.34 5.10 5.46
N ARG A 10 -4.58 4.81 6.74
CA ARG A 10 -3.95 5.54 7.86
C ARG A 10 -2.43 5.39 7.84
N VAL A 11 -1.90 4.18 7.61
CA VAL A 11 -0.45 3.94 7.57
C VAL A 11 0.19 4.64 6.36
N ILE A 12 -0.46 4.67 5.21
CA ILE A 12 0.00 5.44 4.04
C ILE A 12 0.13 6.93 4.40
N GLN A 13 -0.89 7.53 5.02
CA GLN A 13 -0.84 8.93 5.46
C GLN A 13 0.26 9.19 6.49
N GLN A 14 0.48 8.24 7.41
CA GLN A 14 1.57 8.35 8.38
C GLN A 14 2.94 8.27 7.70
N TYR A 15 3.09 7.46 6.66
CA TYR A 15 4.35 7.35 5.91
C TYR A 15 4.63 8.66 5.16
N GLU A 16 3.63 9.22 4.49
CA GLU A 16 3.73 10.53 3.84
C GLU A 16 4.10 11.63 4.84
N ALA A 17 3.56 11.57 6.06
CA ALA A 17 3.92 12.46 7.16
C ALA A 17 5.29 12.14 7.81
N LYS A 18 6.04 11.15 7.29
CA LYS A 18 7.33 10.68 7.81
C LYS A 18 7.28 10.19 9.26
N ARG A 19 6.14 9.63 9.67
CA ARG A 19 5.88 9.13 11.04
C ARG A 19 6.05 7.62 11.19
N VAL A 20 6.01 6.87 10.09
CA VAL A 20 6.26 5.43 10.05
C VAL A 20 7.34 5.11 9.03
N SER A 21 8.01 3.97 9.21
CA SER A 21 9.07 3.53 8.30
C SER A 21 8.51 2.88 7.04
N LEU A 22 9.37 2.71 6.03
CA LEU A 22 9.01 1.94 4.83
C LEU A 22 8.70 0.48 5.16
N ASP A 23 9.43 -0.12 6.11
CA ASP A 23 9.21 -1.50 6.53
C ASP A 23 7.84 -1.69 7.19
N GLU A 24 7.42 -0.75 8.03
CA GLU A 24 6.09 -0.77 8.66
C GLU A 24 4.96 -0.62 7.63
N LEU A 25 5.17 0.24 6.63
CA LEU A 25 4.25 0.39 5.50
C LEU A 25 4.13 -0.92 4.70
N LYS A 26 5.26 -1.53 4.30
CA LYS A 26 5.28 -2.81 3.58
C LYS A 26 4.58 -3.91 4.36
N ALA A 27 4.88 -4.03 5.66
CA ALA A 27 4.25 -5.03 6.53
C ALA A 27 2.72 -4.86 6.58
N THR A 28 2.24 -3.62 6.65
CA THR A 28 0.80 -3.33 6.64
C THR A 28 0.15 -3.68 5.29
N ILE A 29 0.83 -3.37 4.17
CA ILE A 29 0.36 -3.72 2.82
C ILE A 29 0.25 -5.24 2.67
N LEU A 30 1.28 -5.98 3.08
CA LEU A 30 1.31 -7.44 3.02
C LEU A 30 0.20 -8.06 3.88
N ALA A 31 0.07 -7.62 5.14
CA ALA A 31 -0.98 -8.10 6.04
C ALA A 31 -2.38 -7.82 5.48
N THR A 32 -2.58 -6.67 4.81
CA THR A 32 -3.84 -6.35 4.14
C THR A 32 -4.08 -7.30 2.98
N ALA A 33 -3.06 -7.57 2.15
CA ALA A 33 -3.17 -8.48 1.00
C ALA A 33 -3.53 -9.92 1.42
N GLU A 34 -3.02 -10.39 2.57
CA GLU A 34 -3.33 -11.71 3.13
C GLU A 34 -4.78 -11.81 3.61
N ARG A 35 -5.35 -10.71 4.11
CA ARG A 35 -6.74 -10.65 4.61
C ARG A 35 -7.78 -10.45 3.51
N VAL A 36 -7.40 -9.89 2.35
CA VAL A 36 -8.26 -9.78 1.17
C VAL A 36 -8.49 -11.18 0.57
N THR A 37 -9.51 -11.87 1.07
CA THR A 37 -9.85 -13.26 0.68
C THR A 37 -11.03 -13.35 -0.27
N GLU A 38 -11.80 -12.27 -0.41
CA GLU A 38 -12.96 -12.19 -1.31
C GLU A 38 -12.54 -12.30 -2.78
N TYR A 39 -13.17 -13.21 -3.53
CA TYR A 39 -12.84 -13.46 -4.95
C TYR A 39 -12.98 -12.20 -5.82
N HIS A 40 -14.00 -11.37 -5.57
CA HIS A 40 -14.20 -10.12 -6.31
C HIS A 40 -13.13 -9.06 -6.02
N ARG A 41 -12.27 -9.27 -5.00
CA ARG A 41 -11.15 -8.38 -4.67
C ARG A 41 -9.79 -8.95 -5.06
N ARG A 42 -9.77 -9.98 -5.92
CA ARG A 42 -8.53 -10.55 -6.44
C ARG A 42 -7.62 -9.51 -7.10
N THR A 43 -8.22 -8.53 -7.80
CA THR A 43 -7.49 -7.42 -8.42
C THR A 43 -6.80 -6.55 -7.37
N LEU A 44 -7.51 -6.16 -6.30
CA LEU A 44 -6.94 -5.39 -5.19
C LEU A 44 -5.81 -6.17 -4.49
N ARG A 45 -6.02 -7.46 -4.21
CA ARG A 45 -4.97 -8.30 -3.62
C ARG A 45 -3.72 -8.36 -4.49
N LYS A 46 -3.88 -8.54 -5.81
CA LYS A 46 -2.77 -8.56 -6.77
C LYS A 46 -2.01 -7.24 -6.75
N LEU A 47 -2.73 -6.13 -6.76
CA LEU A 47 -2.13 -4.79 -6.68
C LEU A 47 -1.36 -4.59 -5.37
N LEU A 48 -1.92 -4.99 -4.22
CA LEU A 48 -1.24 -4.86 -2.94
C LEU A 48 0.12 -5.61 -2.93
N LEU A 49 0.15 -6.83 -3.45
CA LEU A 49 1.39 -7.61 -3.57
C LEU A 49 2.38 -7.00 -4.57
N GLU A 50 1.90 -6.47 -5.69
CA GLU A 50 2.73 -5.77 -6.67
C GLU A 50 3.34 -4.49 -6.07
N VAL A 51 2.56 -3.74 -5.29
CA VAL A 51 3.04 -2.54 -4.59
C VAL A 51 4.09 -2.93 -3.56
N GLU A 52 3.82 -3.93 -2.71
CA GLU A 52 4.79 -4.39 -1.70
C GLU A 52 6.13 -4.77 -2.34
N GLY A 53 6.12 -5.58 -3.39
CA GLY A 53 7.34 -5.97 -4.10
C GLY A 53 8.06 -4.79 -4.78
N ARG A 54 7.33 -3.79 -5.28
CA ARG A 54 7.93 -2.55 -5.81
C ARG A 54 8.59 -1.72 -4.72
N LEU A 55 7.96 -1.63 -3.54
CA LEU A 55 8.55 -0.93 -2.39
C LEU A 55 9.82 -1.63 -1.91
N ASP A 56 9.81 -2.97 -1.89
CA ASP A 56 11.00 -3.76 -1.58
C ASP A 56 12.13 -3.50 -2.59
N MET A 57 11.82 -3.52 -3.88
CA MET A 57 12.77 -3.18 -4.94
C MET A 57 13.32 -1.75 -4.76
N ILE A 58 12.48 -0.75 -4.46
CA ILE A 58 12.93 0.63 -4.24
C ILE A 58 13.92 0.69 -3.08
N GLN A 59 13.63 0.01 -1.96
CA GLN A 59 14.50 0.00 -0.77
C GLN A 59 15.90 -0.55 -1.06
N PHE A 60 16.01 -1.57 -1.93
CA PHE A 60 17.28 -2.23 -2.22
C PHE A 60 18.04 -1.67 -3.43
N THR A 61 17.36 -0.98 -4.35
CA THR A 61 17.96 -0.53 -5.63
C THR A 61 18.13 0.98 -5.73
N THR A 62 17.48 1.75 -4.86
CA THR A 62 17.51 3.22 -4.90
C THR A 62 18.47 3.76 -3.85
N ASP A 63 19.17 4.86 -4.18
CA ASP A 63 19.94 5.62 -3.19
C ASP A 63 19.07 5.96 -1.97
N SER A 64 19.59 5.76 -0.77
CA SER A 64 18.84 5.93 0.48
C SER A 64 18.13 7.29 0.61
N HIS A 65 18.76 8.36 0.13
CA HIS A 65 18.18 9.71 0.12
C HIS A 65 17.00 9.89 -0.83
N ARG A 66 16.84 9.00 -1.81
CA ARG A 66 15.79 9.06 -2.85
C ARG A 66 14.69 8.02 -2.65
N VAL A 67 14.85 7.07 -1.72
CA VAL A 67 13.86 6.02 -1.43
C VAL A 67 12.49 6.64 -1.16
N TYR A 68 12.42 7.64 -0.26
CA TYR A 68 11.16 8.29 0.09
C TYR A 68 10.45 8.90 -1.13
N ASP A 69 11.16 9.72 -1.91
CA ASP A 69 10.57 10.39 -3.08
C ASP A 69 10.16 9.38 -4.16
N THR A 70 10.88 8.26 -4.28
CA THR A 70 10.58 7.19 -5.25
C THR A 70 9.41 6.32 -4.81
N THR A 71 9.14 6.24 -3.51
CA THR A 71 7.99 5.53 -2.96
C THR A 71 6.66 6.26 -3.21
N LEU A 72 6.62 7.59 -3.15
CA LEU A 72 5.36 8.37 -3.24
C LEU A 72 4.50 8.04 -4.47
N PRO A 73 5.05 7.98 -5.71
CA PRO A 73 4.24 7.66 -6.89
C PRO A 73 3.64 6.25 -6.85
N VAL A 74 4.29 5.30 -6.17
CA VAL A 74 3.74 3.94 -5.98
C VAL A 74 2.54 3.98 -5.03
N LEU A 75 2.59 4.82 -4.00
CA LEU A 75 1.49 4.98 -3.05
C LEU A 75 0.31 5.74 -3.65
N ASP A 76 0.54 6.68 -4.57
CA ASP A 76 -0.54 7.36 -5.30
C ASP A 76 -1.40 6.37 -6.09
N VAL A 77 -0.78 5.46 -6.84
CA VAL A 77 -1.48 4.38 -7.55
C VAL A 77 -2.27 3.48 -6.60
N LEU A 78 -1.69 3.15 -5.44
CA LEU A 78 -2.38 2.34 -4.43
C LEU A 78 -3.61 3.07 -3.86
N LYS A 79 -3.48 4.36 -3.54
CA LYS A 79 -4.59 5.18 -3.01
C LYS A 79 -5.75 5.25 -4.00
N GLU A 80 -5.47 5.50 -5.28
CA GLU A 80 -6.49 5.54 -6.35
C GLU A 80 -7.28 4.22 -6.40
N ALA A 81 -6.59 3.08 -6.42
CA ALA A 81 -7.23 1.78 -6.45
C ALA A 81 -8.04 1.46 -5.18
N LEU A 82 -7.59 1.93 -4.01
CA LEU A 82 -8.34 1.79 -2.76
C LEU A 82 -9.64 2.60 -2.77
N GLU A 83 -9.65 3.77 -3.42
CA GLU A 83 -10.86 4.57 -3.60
C GLU A 83 -11.84 3.94 -4.59
N GLU A 84 -11.34 3.36 -5.68
CA GLU A 84 -12.17 2.62 -6.65
C GLU A 84 -12.82 1.39 -6.01
N SER A 85 -12.07 0.61 -5.25
CA SER A 85 -12.60 -0.59 -4.58
C SER A 85 -13.67 -0.29 -3.53
N GLU A 86 -13.68 0.90 -2.94
CA GLU A 86 -14.74 1.34 -2.03
C GLU A 86 -16.02 1.71 -2.77
N LYS A 87 -15.92 2.31 -3.95
CA LYS A 87 -17.08 2.65 -4.80
C LYS A 87 -17.80 1.41 -5.32
N ASP A 88 -17.05 0.37 -5.69
CA ASP A 88 -17.62 -0.90 -6.15
C ASP A 88 -18.31 -1.72 -5.03
N SER A 89 -18.06 -1.36 -3.77
CA SER A 89 -18.64 -2.03 -2.59
C SER A 89 -19.81 -1.25 -1.95
N ALA A 90 -20.20 -0.11 -2.52
CA ALA A 90 -21.27 0.78 -2.05
C ALA A 90 -22.54 0.63 -2.89
#